data_AF-A0A821NKR2-F1
#
_entry.id   AF-A0A821NKR2-F1
#
_cell.length_a   1.000
_cell.length_b   1.000
_cell.length_c   1.000
_cell.angle_alpha   90.00
_cell.angle_beta   90.00
_cell.angle_gamma   90.00
#
_symmetry.space_group_name_H-M   'P 1'
#
loop_
_entity.id
_entity.type
_entity.pdbx_description
1 polymer ?
#
loop_
_entity_poly.entity_id
_entity_poly.type
_entity_poly.pdbx_seq_one_letter_code
_entity_poly.pdbx_strand_id
1 'polypeptide(L)'
;MKQFQNNSIQNGTGLMLFRGQIMSDIEFNYIKENIGRVISVNIFFSTTAHRQVAIIFSGAVPNVQNSNYVSVLFEIDTNVLHNRIKRPFASLEACSKIKDESEVLFAVGSSFRIEIIHDYRTNEGYWYVKMKLAEDTDEINELRNQLEKQ
;
A
#
# COMPACT_ATOMS: atom_id res chain seq x y z
N MET A 1 21.36 6.97 -29.82
CA MET A 1 20.92 6.20 -28.63
C MET A 1 21.78 6.63 -27.45
N LYS A 2 21.25 7.45 -26.54
CA LYS A 2 21.93 7.77 -25.28
C LYS A 2 21.25 6.95 -24.19
N GLN A 3 22.01 6.01 -23.63
CA GLN A 3 21.66 5.34 -22.38
C GLN A 3 21.73 6.39 -21.27
N PHE A 4 20.63 6.59 -20.56
CA PHE A 4 20.64 7.36 -19.32
C PHE A 4 20.65 6.39 -18.15
N GLN A 5 21.83 6.27 -17.54
CA GLN A 5 22.00 5.72 -16.20
C GLN A 5 21.40 6.72 -15.21
N ASN A 6 20.23 6.43 -14.63
CA ASN A 6 19.75 7.14 -13.46
C ASN A 6 20.37 6.51 -12.20
N ASN A 7 21.47 7.11 -11.77
CA ASN A 7 22.06 6.91 -10.45
C ASN A 7 21.30 7.74 -9.41
N SER A 8 20.43 7.10 -8.62
CA SER A 8 20.22 7.40 -7.19
C SER A 8 19.22 6.43 -6.52
N ILE A 9 19.44 5.12 -6.62
CA ILE A 9 18.89 4.15 -5.67
C ILE A 9 20.04 3.26 -5.21
N GLN A 10 20.93 3.81 -4.39
CA GLN A 10 22.01 3.09 -3.73
C GLN A 10 22.13 3.65 -2.30
N ASN A 11 21.34 3.09 -1.39
CA ASN A 11 21.62 2.84 0.04
C ASN A 11 20.38 2.17 0.63
N GLY A 12 20.57 1.05 1.34
CA GLY A 12 19.52 0.07 1.69
C GLY A 12 18.49 0.52 2.73
N THR A 13 17.67 1.50 2.38
CA THR A 13 16.47 1.89 3.14
C THR A 13 15.25 1.61 2.27
N GLY A 14 14.31 0.78 2.74
CA GLY A 14 13.05 0.53 2.05
C GLY A 14 12.34 1.83 1.64
N LEU A 15 11.65 1.81 0.50
CA LEU A 15 10.81 2.92 0.07
C LEU A 15 9.51 2.89 0.88
N MET A 16 9.16 4.00 1.51
CA MET A 16 7.87 4.16 2.17
C MET A 16 6.85 4.71 1.18
N LEU A 17 5.72 4.03 1.04
CA LEU A 17 4.65 4.40 0.12
C LEU A 17 3.34 4.58 0.88
N PHE A 18 2.47 5.43 0.33
CA PHE A 18 1.22 5.78 0.95
C PHE A 18 0.05 5.64 0.00
N ARG A 19 -1.12 5.29 0.52
CA ARG A 19 -2.37 5.29 -0.24
C ARG A 19 -3.50 5.74 0.66
N GLY A 20 -4.26 6.72 0.20
CA GLY A 20 -5.55 7.04 0.79
C GLY A 20 -6.67 6.49 -0.04
N GLN A 21 -7.71 5.99 0.63
CA GLN A 21 -8.98 5.68 -0.01
C GLN A 21 -10.13 5.75 0.97
N ILE A 22 -11.33 5.92 0.43
CA ILE A 22 -12.58 5.60 1.12
C ILE A 22 -12.89 4.13 0.82
N MET A 23 -13.28 3.37 1.83
CA MET A 23 -13.74 1.98 1.66
C MET A 23 -14.91 1.68 2.56
N SER A 24 -15.65 0.62 2.23
CA SER A 24 -16.79 0.20 3.05
C SER A 24 -16.35 -0.34 4.41
N ASP A 25 -17.22 -0.25 5.41
CA ASP A 25 -16.97 -0.86 6.71
C ASP A 25 -16.75 -2.38 6.62
N ILE A 26 -17.38 -3.05 5.65
CA ILE A 26 -17.21 -4.48 5.41
C ILE A 26 -15.77 -4.78 4.99
N GLU A 27 -15.26 -4.06 3.98
CA GLU A 27 -13.87 -4.24 3.53
C GLU A 27 -12.87 -3.85 4.63
N PHE A 28 -13.15 -2.80 5.40
CA PHE A 28 -12.27 -2.39 6.49
C PHE A 28 -12.29 -3.37 7.67
N ASN A 29 -13.44 -3.97 7.98
CA ASN A 29 -13.55 -5.02 8.98
C ASN A 29 -12.73 -6.25 8.60
N TYR A 30 -12.71 -6.63 7.31
CA TYR A 30 -11.83 -7.69 6.82
C TYR A 30 -10.35 -7.38 7.09
N ILE A 31 -9.92 -6.12 6.89
CA ILE A 31 -8.53 -5.71 7.21
C ILE A 31 -8.27 -5.83 8.73
N LYS A 32 -9.20 -5.37 9.57
CA LYS A 32 -9.05 -5.48 11.05
C LYS A 32 -8.95 -6.93 11.54
N GLU A 33 -9.73 -7.84 10.96
CA GLU A 33 -9.71 -9.27 11.31
C GLU A 33 -8.41 -9.97 10.87
N ASN A 34 -7.67 -9.37 9.94
CA ASN A 34 -6.44 -9.93 9.37
C ASN A 34 -5.17 -9.19 9.82
N ILE A 35 -5.20 -8.44 10.92
CA ILE A 35 -3.98 -7.90 11.55
C ILE A 35 -3.02 -9.07 11.85
N GLY A 36 -1.75 -8.91 11.46
CA GLY A 36 -0.70 -9.92 11.56
C GLY A 36 -0.65 -10.89 10.37
N ARG A 37 -1.69 -10.96 9.53
CA ARG A 37 -1.77 -11.85 8.36
C ARG A 37 -1.38 -11.14 7.08
N VAL A 38 -1.13 -11.94 6.05
CA VAL A 38 -0.89 -11.47 4.68
C VAL A 38 -2.22 -11.41 3.91
N ILE A 39 -2.48 -10.28 3.27
CA ILE A 39 -3.59 -10.08 2.33
C ILE A 39 -3.04 -9.80 0.92
N SER A 40 -3.83 -10.10 -0.11
CA SER A 40 -3.46 -9.83 -1.50
C SER A 40 -4.45 -8.87 -2.14
N VAL A 41 -3.95 -7.95 -2.97
CA VAL A 41 -4.81 -7.06 -3.76
C VAL A 41 -5.12 -7.71 -5.11
N ASN A 42 -6.39 -7.68 -5.50
CA ASN A 42 -6.87 -8.25 -6.77
C ASN A 42 -6.96 -7.21 -7.90
N ILE A 43 -6.62 -5.96 -7.61
CA ILE A 43 -6.54 -4.85 -8.56
C ILE A 43 -5.15 -4.21 -8.47
N PHE A 44 -4.82 -3.35 -9.44
CA PHE A 44 -3.65 -2.49 -9.31
C PHE A 44 -3.80 -1.60 -8.08
N PHE A 45 -2.75 -1.53 -7.28
CA PHE A 45 -2.76 -0.79 -6.04
C PHE A 45 -1.87 0.44 -6.18
N SER A 46 -2.52 1.56 -6.51
CA SER A 46 -1.87 2.85 -6.74
C SER A 46 -1.49 3.50 -5.42
N THR A 47 -0.25 3.98 -5.35
CA THR A 47 0.36 4.55 -4.15
C THR A 47 1.21 5.76 -4.54
N THR A 48 1.59 6.55 -3.55
CA THR A 48 2.42 7.75 -3.72
C THR A 48 3.53 7.76 -2.68
N ALA A 49 4.70 8.31 -3.02
CA ALA A 49 5.74 8.61 -2.04
C ALA A 49 5.37 9.82 -1.13
N HIS A 50 4.30 10.56 -1.45
CA HIS A 50 3.88 11.76 -0.73
C HIS A 50 2.67 11.48 0.18
N ARG A 51 2.93 11.39 1.50
CA ARG A 51 1.89 11.17 2.52
C ARG A 51 0.71 12.16 2.41
N GLN A 52 0.98 13.44 2.16
CA GLN A 52 -0.07 14.46 2.05
C GLN A 52 -1.01 14.21 0.87
N VAL A 53 -0.47 13.77 -0.26
CA VAL A 53 -1.25 13.41 -1.45
C VAL A 53 -2.17 12.23 -1.12
N ALA A 54 -1.65 11.22 -0.42
CA ALA A 54 -2.47 10.10 0.06
C ALA A 54 -3.59 10.54 1.01
N ILE A 55 -3.35 11.45 1.96
CA ILE A 55 -4.40 11.98 2.86
C ILE A 55 -5.51 12.69 2.07
N ILE A 56 -5.15 13.45 1.04
CA ILE A 56 -6.14 14.10 0.17
C ILE A 56 -7.02 13.03 -0.50
N PHE A 57 -6.41 11.95 -1.02
CA PHE A 57 -7.15 10.85 -1.65
C PHE A 57 -7.97 9.99 -0.68
N SER A 58 -7.65 9.97 0.62
CA SER A 58 -8.50 9.27 1.60
C SER A 58 -9.82 10.00 1.87
N GLY A 59 -9.96 11.25 1.43
CA GLY A 59 -11.14 12.07 1.68
C GLY A 59 -11.38 12.32 3.17
N ALA A 60 -10.31 12.34 3.97
CA ALA A 60 -10.41 12.41 5.42
C ALA A 60 -10.94 13.77 5.87
N VAL A 61 -11.94 13.75 6.73
CA VAL A 61 -12.48 14.94 7.39
C VAL A 61 -12.58 14.65 8.89
N PRO A 62 -11.83 15.36 9.74
CA PRO A 62 -11.88 15.15 11.19
C PRO A 62 -13.29 15.28 11.75
N ASN A 63 -13.63 14.44 12.72
CA ASN A 63 -14.94 14.42 13.39
C ASN A 63 -16.16 14.17 12.48
N VAL A 64 -15.95 13.72 11.23
CA VAL A 64 -17.03 13.28 10.34
C VAL A 64 -17.00 11.76 10.25
N GLN A 65 -18.10 11.12 10.64
CA GLN A 65 -18.30 9.68 10.48
C GLN A 65 -19.43 9.44 9.49
N ASN A 66 -19.15 8.65 8.45
CA ASN A 66 -20.17 8.09 7.58
C ASN A 66 -20.54 6.70 8.12
N SER A 67 -21.81 6.32 8.09
CA SER A 67 -22.29 5.10 8.76
C SER A 67 -21.85 3.80 8.08
N ASN A 68 -21.42 3.87 6.82
CA ASN A 68 -21.11 2.69 5.99
C ASN A 68 -19.71 2.73 5.36
N TYR A 69 -18.98 3.84 5.54
CA TYR A 69 -17.72 4.09 4.86
C TYR A 69 -16.71 4.73 5.80
N VAL A 70 -15.45 4.38 5.61
CA VAL A 70 -14.32 4.93 6.34
C VAL A 70 -13.24 5.44 5.41
N SER A 71 -12.67 6.59 5.78
CA SER A 71 -11.41 7.07 5.23
C SER A 71 -10.26 6.28 5.85
N VAL A 72 -9.38 5.76 5.00
CA VAL A 72 -8.22 4.96 5.41
C VAL A 72 -6.97 5.51 4.75
N LEU A 73 -5.92 5.67 5.55
CA LEU A 73 -4.57 5.94 5.09
C LEU A 73 -3.71 4.70 5.33
N PHE A 74 -3.24 4.11 4.24
CA PHE A 74 -2.26 3.04 4.25
C PHE A 74 -0.85 3.63 4.21
N GLU A 75 0.02 3.15 5.09
CA GLU A 75 1.48 3.28 5.02
C GLU A 75 2.08 1.92 4.70
N ILE A 76 2.92 1.84 3.68
CA ILE A 76 3.44 0.59 3.12
C ILE A 76 4.97 0.66 3.15
N ASP A 77 5.55 -0.14 4.04
CA ASP A 77 6.99 -0.38 4.04
C ASP A 77 7.32 -1.40 2.96
N THR A 78 8.01 -0.97 1.91
CA THR A 78 8.44 -1.89 0.83
C THR A 78 9.66 -2.72 1.20
N ASN A 79 10.35 -2.39 2.31
CA ASN A 79 11.57 -2.99 2.85
C ASN A 79 12.23 -4.05 1.96
N VAL A 80 12.70 -3.64 0.78
CA VAL A 80 13.39 -4.54 -0.15
C VAL A 80 14.82 -4.64 0.33
N LEU A 81 15.02 -5.44 1.38
CA LEU A 81 16.34 -5.62 1.99
C LEU A 81 17.30 -6.37 1.08
N HIS A 82 16.85 -6.95 -0.04
CA HIS A 82 17.73 -7.70 -0.92
C HIS A 82 17.42 -7.44 -2.40
N ASN A 83 18.50 -7.27 -3.16
CA ASN A 83 18.61 -7.23 -4.63
C ASN A 83 18.08 -8.49 -5.36
N ARG A 84 17.07 -9.20 -4.84
CA ARG A 84 16.64 -10.51 -5.34
C ARG A 84 15.19 -10.64 -5.79
N ILE A 85 14.35 -9.62 -5.65
CA ILE A 85 12.92 -9.76 -5.97
C ILE A 85 12.57 -8.94 -7.21
N LYS A 86 11.87 -9.58 -8.16
CA LYS A 86 11.10 -8.91 -9.23
C LYS A 86 10.16 -7.93 -8.52
N ARG A 87 10.51 -6.64 -8.50
CA ARG A 87 9.69 -5.61 -7.86
C ARG A 87 8.30 -5.68 -8.49
N PRO A 88 7.24 -6.06 -7.75
CA PRO A 88 5.90 -6.11 -8.31
C PRO A 88 5.31 -4.70 -8.44
N PHE A 89 6.15 -3.66 -8.47
CA PHE A 89 5.72 -2.28 -8.54
C PHE A 89 6.55 -1.49 -9.55
N ALA A 90 5.90 -0.55 -10.22
CA ALA A 90 6.51 0.37 -11.17
C ALA A 90 6.33 1.81 -10.70
N SER A 91 7.41 2.60 -10.74
CA SER A 91 7.29 4.06 -10.63
C SER A 91 6.76 4.60 -11.94
N LEU A 92 5.76 5.47 -11.85
CA LEU A 92 5.13 6.14 -12.99
C LEU A 92 5.56 7.61 -13.09
N GLU A 93 6.59 8.07 -12.38
CA GLU A 93 7.07 9.47 -12.46
C GLU A 93 7.30 9.94 -13.90
N ALA A 94 7.79 9.06 -14.79
CA ALA A 94 8.04 9.39 -16.19
C ALA A 94 6.77 9.42 -17.08
N CYS A 95 5.67 8.83 -16.61
CA CYS A 95 4.43 8.63 -17.37
C CYS A 95 3.18 9.26 -16.71
N SER A 96 3.29 9.77 -15.48
CA SER A 96 2.17 10.34 -14.74
C SER A 96 1.73 11.65 -15.39
N LYS A 97 0.42 11.80 -15.56
CA LYS A 97 -0.20 13.07 -15.99
C LYS A 97 -0.08 14.16 -14.90
N ILE A 98 0.21 13.76 -13.66
CA ILE A 98 0.35 14.63 -12.49
C ILE A 98 1.80 14.60 -12.03
N LYS A 99 2.55 15.66 -12.37
CA LYS A 99 4.01 15.73 -12.19
C LYS A 99 4.48 15.63 -10.72
N ASP A 100 3.59 15.87 -9.76
CA ASP A 100 3.92 15.94 -8.33
C ASP A 100 3.36 14.76 -7.50
N GLU A 101 2.76 13.74 -8.14
CA GLU A 101 2.14 12.61 -7.42
C GLU A 101 3.17 11.54 -7.00
N SER A 102 4.32 11.45 -7.67
CA SER A 102 5.32 10.39 -7.45
C SER A 102 4.66 9.01 -7.35
N GLU A 103 3.77 8.71 -8.31
CA GLU A 103 2.92 7.52 -8.29
C GLU A 103 3.77 6.25 -8.45
N VAL A 104 3.53 5.29 -7.55
CA VAL A 104 4.07 3.93 -7.61
C VAL A 104 2.90 2.95 -7.64
N LEU A 105 2.86 2.10 -8.67
CA LEU A 105 1.77 1.17 -8.90
C LEU A 105 2.21 -0.25 -8.59
N PHE A 106 1.56 -0.90 -7.63
CA PHE A 106 1.73 -2.33 -7.40
C PHE A 106 0.86 -3.15 -8.37
N ALA A 107 1.44 -4.20 -8.91
CA ALA A 107 0.80 -5.15 -9.81
C ALA A 107 -0.29 -5.95 -9.09
N VAL A 108 -1.27 -6.40 -9.86
CA VAL A 108 -2.30 -7.34 -9.41
C VAL A 108 -1.63 -8.56 -8.78
N GLY A 109 -2.14 -9.00 -7.62
CA GLY A 109 -1.59 -10.13 -6.88
C GLY A 109 -0.44 -9.77 -5.95
N SER A 110 -0.10 -8.49 -5.80
CA SER A 110 0.83 -8.05 -4.74
C SER A 110 0.23 -8.35 -3.37
N SER A 111 1.06 -8.83 -2.45
CA SER A 111 0.64 -9.23 -1.11
C SER A 111 1.29 -8.35 -0.04
N PHE A 112 0.56 -8.07 1.03
CA PHE A 112 0.98 -7.19 2.11
C PHE A 112 0.63 -7.82 3.46
N ARG A 113 1.56 -7.78 4.42
CA ARG A 113 1.25 -8.09 5.81
C ARG A 113 0.69 -6.85 6.49
N ILE A 114 -0.45 -6.98 7.15
CA ILE A 114 -1.01 -5.92 7.98
C ILE A 114 -0.29 -5.95 9.33
N GLU A 115 0.44 -4.88 9.67
CA GLU A 115 1.19 -4.82 10.92
C GLU A 115 0.32 -4.30 12.06
N ILE A 116 -0.24 -3.11 11.89
CA ILE A 116 -0.98 -2.38 12.93
C ILE A 116 -2.06 -1.50 12.33
N ILE A 117 -3.09 -1.22 13.14
CA ILE A 117 -4.16 -0.29 12.82
C ILE A 117 -4.35 0.67 13.99
N HIS A 118 -4.46 1.96 13.70
CA HIS A 118 -4.73 3.01 14.67
C HIS A 118 -5.94 3.85 14.28
N ASP A 119 -6.75 4.21 15.28
CA ASP A 119 -7.87 5.13 15.11
C ASP A 119 -7.38 6.57 15.25
N TYR A 120 -7.23 7.27 14.12
CA TYR A 120 -6.90 8.70 14.10
C TYR A 120 -8.08 9.57 13.69
N ARG A 121 -9.31 9.04 13.69
CA ARG A 121 -10.48 9.76 13.15
C ARG A 121 -10.81 11.05 13.90
N THR A 122 -10.55 11.10 15.21
CA THR A 122 -10.82 12.29 16.02
C THR A 122 -9.97 13.49 15.60
N ASN A 123 -8.69 13.28 15.33
CA ASN A 123 -7.74 14.36 15.04
C ASN A 123 -7.50 14.55 13.54
N GLU A 124 -7.45 13.44 12.80
CA GLU A 124 -7.00 13.39 11.41
C GLU A 124 -8.11 12.97 10.43
N GLY A 125 -9.21 12.39 10.93
CA GLY A 125 -10.36 11.99 10.09
C GLY A 125 -10.19 10.67 9.33
N TYR A 126 -9.16 9.88 9.60
CA TYR A 126 -8.94 8.58 8.96
C TYR A 126 -8.49 7.49 9.94
N TRP A 127 -8.69 6.23 9.54
CA TRP A 127 -7.97 5.10 10.10
C TRP A 127 -6.57 5.01 9.50
N TYR A 128 -5.58 4.79 10.34
CA TYR A 128 -4.22 4.53 9.89
C TYR A 128 -3.96 3.03 9.87
N VAL A 129 -3.46 2.53 8.75
CA VAL A 129 -3.12 1.11 8.56
C VAL A 129 -1.67 1.02 8.10
N LYS A 130 -0.83 0.39 8.91
CA LYS A 130 0.55 0.10 8.53
C LYS A 130 0.64 -1.30 7.95
N MET A 131 1.29 -1.41 6.80
CA MET A 131 1.52 -2.67 6.11
C MET A 131 2.98 -2.78 5.69
N LYS A 132 3.40 -4.02 5.46
CA LYS A 132 4.69 -4.34 4.87
C LYS A 132 4.47 -5.14 3.60
N LEU A 133 5.20 -4.81 2.53
CA LEU A 133 5.22 -5.64 1.32
C LEU A 133 5.68 -7.05 1.70
N ALA A 134 4.86 -8.05 1.39
CA ALA A 134 5.22 -9.43 1.65
C ALA A 134 6.14 -9.92 0.53
N GLU A 135 7.33 -10.40 0.90
CA GLU A 135 8.21 -11.12 -0.01
C GLU A 135 7.73 -12.56 -0.18
N ASP A 136 8.13 -13.24 -1.28
CA ASP A 136 7.89 -14.67 -1.50
C ASP A 136 8.46 -15.47 -0.31
N THR A 137 7.63 -15.64 0.69
CA THR A 137 7.87 -16.34 1.95
C THR A 137 6.94 -17.54 2.01
N ASP A 138 7.24 -18.50 2.89
CA ASP A 138 6.43 -19.72 3.06
C ASP A 138 4.94 -19.41 3.28
N GLU A 139 4.61 -18.27 3.90
CA GLU A 139 3.24 -17.82 4.15
C GLU A 139 2.49 -17.37 2.88
N ILE A 140 3.18 -16.76 1.90
CA ILE A 140 2.58 -16.49 0.58
C ILE A 140 2.35 -17.80 -0.17
N ASN A 141 3.29 -18.75 -0.06
CA ASN A 141 3.13 -20.06 -0.68
C ASN A 141 1.98 -20.85 -0.05
N GLU A 142 1.78 -20.77 1.26
CA GLU A 142 0.62 -21.34 1.94
C GLU A 142 -0.70 -20.71 1.46
N LEU A 143 -0.75 -19.39 1.32
CA LEU A 143 -1.92 -18.70 0.75
C LEU A 143 -2.20 -19.16 -0.70
N ARG A 144 -1.16 -19.25 -1.54
CA ARG A 144 -1.31 -19.78 -2.91
C ARG A 144 -1.86 -21.21 -2.90
N ASN A 145 -1.31 -22.07 -2.05
CA ASN A 145 -1.74 -23.46 -1.92
C ASN A 145 -3.19 -23.60 -1.39
N GLN A 146 -3.70 -22.64 -0.62
CA GLN A 146 -5.09 -22.64 -0.16
C GLN A 146 -6.06 -22.23 -1.27
N LEU A 147 -5.64 -21.31 -2.15
CA LEU A 147 -6.45 -20.86 -3.29
C LEU A 147 -6.50 -21.89 -4.43
N GLU A 148 -5.44 -22.66 -4.64
CA GLU A 148 -5.39 -23.74 -5.65
C GLU A 148 -6.22 -24.99 -5.27
N LYS A 149 -6.71 -25.07 -4.03
CA LYS A 149 -7.49 -26.20 -3.51
C LYS A 149 -9.01 -25.95 -3.50
N GLN A 150 -9.47 -24.82 -4.03
CA GLN A 150 -10.90 -24.50 -4.23
C GLN A 150 -11.31 -24.75 -5.68
#